data_AF-A0A5P8WD09-F1
#
_entry.id   AF-A0A5P8WD09-F1
#
_cell.length_a   1.000
_cell.length_b   1.000
_cell.length_c   1.000
_cell.angle_alpha   90.00
_cell.angle_beta   90.00
_cell.angle_gamma   90.00
#
_symmetry.space_group_name_H-M   'P 1'
#
loop_
_entity.id
_entity.type
_entity.pdbx_description
1 polymer ?
#
loop_
_entity_poly.entity_id
_entity_poly.type
_entity_poly.pdbx_seq_one_letter_code
_entity_poly.pdbx_strand_id
1 'polypeptide(L)'
;MSLFRRDYRQTRPKSKRSHLKNRLYSIGMFVFVVLSLSSGLGYRFYNQPKLDIDKIAPQTLTAPSSANVEDVKTTEERRREARSGASAVWVDDPVINEQIHQNLQQLFTKGNQIRENLGNFPFVKTSVLSTATQTYLRQAPEPQWQQVLRGLNKNSNLTGLNSAQQLAVKKLRTYRESNSSQAFAQLLKVIAQARQRYNISLKALSAMSKDNTQSVCTANARGISHQ
;
A
#
# COMPACT_ATOMS: atom_id res chain seq x y z
N MET A 1 -20.42 135.87 -0.17
CA MET A 1 -19.00 135.83 -0.59
C MET A 1 -18.29 134.82 0.30
N SER A 2 -17.67 133.80 -0.32
CA SER A 2 -16.68 132.83 0.18
C SER A 2 -16.94 132.05 1.50
N LEU A 3 -17.22 130.74 1.41
CA LEU A 3 -16.27 129.61 1.53
C LEU A 3 -15.99 129.20 2.99
N PHE A 4 -16.38 128.00 3.42
CA PHE A 4 -15.42 126.92 3.73
C PHE A 4 -16.10 125.62 4.23
N ARG A 5 -15.70 124.55 3.57
CA ARG A 5 -15.87 123.10 3.78
C ARG A 5 -15.63 122.62 5.24
N ARG A 6 -16.37 121.59 5.69
CA ARG A 6 -15.81 120.39 6.36
C ARG A 6 -16.82 119.26 6.55
N ASP A 7 -16.51 118.13 5.92
CA ASP A 7 -17.06 116.81 6.17
C ASP A 7 -16.79 116.32 7.60
N TYR A 8 -17.73 115.58 8.20
CA TYR A 8 -17.38 114.47 9.08
C TYR A 8 -18.30 113.27 8.88
N ARG A 9 -17.64 112.13 8.71
CA ARG A 9 -18.16 110.78 8.47
C ARG A 9 -18.47 110.10 9.81
N GLN A 10 -19.36 109.09 9.75
CA GLN A 10 -19.44 107.92 10.65
C GLN A 10 -19.97 108.17 12.08
N THR A 11 -20.72 107.29 12.77
CA THR A 11 -21.02 105.84 12.64
C THR A 11 -22.33 105.53 13.38
N ARG A 12 -23.04 104.48 12.94
CA ARG A 12 -24.13 103.82 13.70
C ARG A 12 -23.54 102.91 14.80
N PRO A 13 -24.21 102.74 15.95
CA PRO A 13 -24.10 101.51 16.71
C PRO A 13 -25.39 100.67 16.61
N LYS A 14 -25.28 99.50 15.96
CA LYS A 14 -26.31 98.45 15.98
C LYS A 14 -26.21 97.63 17.28
N SER A 15 -27.33 97.59 18.00
CA SER A 15 -27.86 96.52 18.87
C SER A 15 -26.89 95.42 19.38
N LYS A 16 -26.52 95.51 20.67
CA LYS A 16 -25.79 94.49 21.45
C LYS A 16 -26.67 93.37 22.06
N ARG A 17 -27.80 92.99 21.45
CA ARG A 17 -28.72 91.97 22.03
C ARG A 17 -28.60 90.54 21.47
N SER A 18 -27.88 90.30 20.37
CA SER A 18 -27.76 88.97 19.75
C SER A 18 -26.63 88.10 20.31
N HIS A 19 -25.54 88.71 20.81
CA HIS A 19 -24.38 87.95 21.28
C HIS A 19 -24.64 87.17 22.56
N LEU A 20 -25.53 87.63 23.45
CA LEU A 20 -25.86 86.92 24.70
C LEU A 20 -26.60 85.60 24.43
N LYS A 21 -27.56 85.58 23.49
CA LYS A 21 -28.28 84.35 23.12
C LYS A 21 -27.34 83.33 22.48
N ASN A 22 -26.48 83.76 21.54
CA ASN A 22 -25.50 82.87 20.92
C ASN A 22 -24.47 82.33 21.93
N ARG A 23 -24.12 83.10 22.97
CA ARG A 23 -23.25 82.63 24.05
C ARG A 23 -23.94 81.57 24.92
N LEU A 24 -25.23 81.75 25.23
CA LEU A 24 -26.04 80.75 25.95
C LEU A 24 -26.22 79.46 25.14
N TYR A 25 -26.51 79.54 23.84
CA TYR A 25 -26.58 78.36 22.97
C TYR A 25 -25.22 77.68 22.81
N SER A 26 -24.14 78.44 22.69
CA SER A 26 -22.78 77.89 22.60
C SER A 26 -22.37 77.18 23.88
N ILE A 27 -22.69 77.73 25.06
CA ILE A 27 -22.43 77.09 26.35
C ILE A 27 -23.27 75.82 26.50
N GLY A 28 -24.57 75.87 26.16
CA GLY A 28 -25.45 74.70 26.22
C GLY A 28 -24.97 73.57 25.29
N MET A 29 -24.53 73.91 24.07
CA MET A 29 -24.01 72.95 23.11
C MET A 29 -22.67 72.35 23.58
N PHE A 30 -21.81 73.16 24.21
CA PHE A 30 -20.55 72.68 24.80
C PHE A 30 -20.81 71.67 25.93
N VAL A 31 -21.73 71.98 26.85
CA VAL A 31 -22.12 71.07 27.93
C VAL A 31 -22.68 69.76 27.37
N PHE A 32 -23.55 69.84 26.34
CA PHE A 32 -24.12 68.66 25.70
C PHE A 32 -23.07 67.78 25.01
N VAL A 33 -22.09 68.39 24.34
CA VAL A 33 -20.95 67.69 23.71
C VAL A 33 -20.09 67.03 24.79
N VAL A 34 -19.78 67.72 25.88
CA VAL A 34 -18.96 67.17 26.98
C VAL A 34 -19.68 65.99 27.65
N LEU A 35 -20.99 66.09 27.92
CA LEU A 35 -21.77 65.00 28.50
C LEU A 35 -21.88 63.78 27.56
N SER A 36 -22.08 64.00 26.27
CA SER A 36 -22.17 62.93 25.28
C SER A 36 -20.82 62.23 25.09
N LEU A 37 -19.73 63.02 25.03
CA LEU A 37 -18.38 62.50 24.88
C LEU A 37 -17.92 61.75 26.15
N SER A 38 -18.28 62.26 27.33
CA SER A 38 -18.00 61.60 28.62
C SER A 38 -18.77 60.29 28.78
N SER A 39 -20.05 60.24 28.35
CA SER A 39 -20.86 59.02 28.41
C SER A 39 -20.34 57.93 27.47
N GLY A 40 -19.97 58.28 26.24
CA GLY A 40 -19.44 57.33 25.26
C GLY A 40 -18.06 56.78 25.62
N LEU A 41 -17.17 57.60 26.20
CA LEU A 41 -15.85 57.14 26.63
C LEU A 41 -15.89 56.41 27.97
N GLY A 42 -16.78 56.77 28.89
CA GLY A 42 -16.87 56.18 30.23
C GLY A 42 -17.48 54.78 30.26
N TYR A 43 -18.37 54.45 29.32
CA TYR A 43 -19.11 53.18 29.32
C TYR A 43 -18.20 51.94 29.33
N ARG A 44 -17.08 51.99 28.60
CA ARG A 44 -16.10 50.89 28.58
C ARG A 44 -15.34 50.72 29.91
N PHE A 45 -15.32 51.74 30.76
CA PHE A 45 -14.63 51.74 32.06
C PHE A 45 -15.57 51.38 33.24
N TYR A 46 -16.89 51.51 33.09
CA TYR A 46 -17.83 51.05 34.12
C TYR A 46 -17.98 49.53 34.16
N ASN A 47 -17.65 48.84 33.07
CA ASN A 47 -17.71 47.38 32.98
C ASN A 47 -16.35 46.73 33.32
N GLN A 48 -15.64 47.30 34.30
CA GLN A 48 -14.42 46.69 34.83
C GLN A 48 -14.78 45.57 35.83
N PRO A 49 -14.10 44.42 35.77
CA PRO A 49 -14.27 43.37 36.77
C PRO A 49 -13.87 43.90 38.15
N LYS A 50 -14.71 43.67 39.17
CA LYS A 50 -14.55 44.17 40.55
C LYS A 50 -13.36 43.59 41.33
N LEU A 51 -12.39 42.95 40.67
CA LEU A 51 -11.20 42.41 41.33
C LEU A 51 -10.03 43.36 41.11
N ASP A 52 -9.89 44.28 42.05
CA ASP A 52 -8.68 45.06 42.27
C ASP A 52 -7.75 44.27 43.22
N ILE A 53 -6.44 44.52 43.15
CA ILE A 53 -5.45 43.88 44.03
C ILE A 53 -5.77 44.30 45.48
N ASP A 54 -5.86 43.32 46.40
CA ASP A 54 -6.36 43.40 47.80
C ASP A 54 -7.89 43.33 48.05
N LYS A 55 -8.73 43.00 47.05
CA LYS A 55 -10.15 42.66 47.32
C LYS A 55 -10.40 41.15 47.33
N ILE A 56 -11.04 40.68 48.41
CA ILE A 56 -11.47 39.28 48.56
C ILE A 56 -12.55 38.97 47.50
N ALA A 57 -12.30 37.96 46.66
CA ALA A 57 -13.25 37.53 45.65
C ALA A 57 -14.54 37.01 46.32
N PRO A 58 -15.74 37.44 45.89
CA PRO A 58 -17.00 37.03 46.50
C PRO A 58 -17.37 35.56 46.21
N GLN A 59 -16.63 34.88 45.32
CA GLN A 59 -16.87 33.50 44.91
C GLN A 59 -15.52 32.78 44.82
N THR A 60 -15.39 31.66 45.52
CA THR A 60 -14.23 30.77 45.41
C THR A 60 -14.49 29.80 44.26
N LEU A 61 -13.75 29.93 43.15
CA LEU A 61 -13.77 28.94 42.08
C LEU A 61 -12.85 27.78 42.46
N THR A 62 -13.41 26.69 42.97
CA THR A 62 -12.66 25.46 43.23
C THR A 62 -12.55 24.68 41.92
N ALA A 63 -11.35 24.65 41.33
CA ALA A 63 -11.09 23.81 40.17
C ALA A 63 -11.13 22.32 40.59
N PRO A 64 -11.89 21.46 39.90
CA PRO A 64 -11.86 20.03 40.17
C PRO A 64 -10.46 19.47 39.87
N SER A 65 -10.05 18.48 40.66
CA SER A 65 -8.74 17.85 40.58
C SER A 65 -8.49 17.27 39.17
N SER A 66 -7.52 17.83 38.47
CA SER A 66 -6.98 17.43 37.15
C SER A 66 -8.00 17.11 36.05
N ALA A 67 -8.21 18.07 35.15
CA ALA A 67 -8.73 17.79 33.81
C ALA A 67 -7.57 17.47 32.86
N ASN A 68 -7.55 16.25 32.30
CA ASN A 68 -6.68 15.92 31.19
C ASN A 68 -7.29 16.50 29.91
N VAL A 69 -6.76 17.64 29.45
CA VAL A 69 -7.22 18.28 28.22
C VAL A 69 -6.30 17.83 27.09
N GLU A 70 -6.85 17.11 26.10
CA GLU A 70 -6.11 16.75 24.90
C GLU A 70 -5.64 18.02 24.19
N ASP A 71 -4.33 18.19 24.09
CA ASP A 71 -3.76 19.26 23.29
C ASP A 71 -3.91 18.88 21.82
N VAL A 72 -5.04 19.30 21.26
CA VAL A 72 -5.43 19.02 19.88
C VAL A 72 -4.36 19.48 18.89
N LYS A 73 -3.62 20.55 19.18
CA LYS A 73 -2.57 21.04 18.27
C LYS A 73 -1.37 20.12 18.23
N THR A 74 -0.80 19.78 19.39
CA THR A 74 0.37 18.89 19.44
C THR A 74 -0.01 17.46 19.04
N THR A 75 -1.26 17.06 19.29
CA THR A 75 -1.76 15.74 18.87
C THR A 75 -1.98 15.69 17.36
N GLU A 76 -2.55 16.73 16.73
CA GLU A 76 -2.68 16.79 15.27
C GLU A 76 -1.33 16.93 14.56
N GLU A 77 -0.37 17.68 15.12
CA GLU A 77 1.00 17.75 14.60
C GLU A 77 1.69 16.38 14.65
N ARG A 78 1.62 15.65 15.77
CA ARG A 78 2.14 14.28 15.86
C ARG A 78 1.42 13.31 14.92
N ARG A 79 0.10 13.45 14.74
CA ARG A 79 -0.68 12.66 13.76
C ARG A 79 -0.23 12.98 12.33
N ARG A 80 0.10 14.24 12.03
CA ARG A 80 0.61 14.66 10.72
C ARG A 80 2.01 14.13 10.46
N GLU A 81 2.91 14.23 11.43
CA GLU A 81 4.28 13.67 11.35
C GLU A 81 4.27 12.16 11.14
N ALA A 82 3.42 11.43 11.88
CA ALA A 82 3.25 9.99 11.72
C ALA A 82 2.69 9.61 10.34
N ARG A 83 1.73 10.39 9.80
CA ARG A 83 1.20 10.20 8.44
C ARG A 83 2.24 10.50 7.36
N SER A 84 3.04 11.56 7.52
CA SER A 84 4.11 11.89 6.57
C SER A 84 5.27 10.88 6.61
N GLY A 85 5.61 10.36 7.79
CA GLY A 85 6.62 9.32 7.94
C GLY A 85 6.19 7.97 7.35
N ALA A 86 4.91 7.61 7.49
CA ALA A 86 4.35 6.38 6.91
C ALA A 86 4.25 6.44 5.38
N SER A 87 4.01 7.62 4.80
CA SER A 87 3.86 7.77 3.33
C SER A 87 5.18 7.67 2.57
N ALA A 88 6.32 7.94 3.22
CA ALA A 88 7.64 7.89 2.60
C ALA A 88 8.21 6.46 2.44
N VAL A 89 7.62 5.47 3.10
CA VAL A 89 8.02 4.05 2.99
C VAL A 89 7.42 3.38 1.74
N TRP A 90 6.37 3.97 1.16
CA TRP A 90 5.63 3.46 -0.01
C TRP A 90 5.98 4.22 -1.30
N VAL A 91 7.27 4.36 -1.60
CA VAL A 91 7.67 4.71 -2.97
C VAL A 91 7.83 3.40 -3.72
N ASP A 92 6.80 3.03 -4.47
CA ASP A 92 6.88 1.96 -5.47
C ASP A 92 7.96 2.37 -6.47
N ASP A 93 9.17 1.84 -6.33
CA ASP A 93 10.22 2.03 -7.32
C ASP A 93 9.78 1.26 -8.59
N PRO A 94 9.38 1.97 -9.66
CA PRO A 94 8.84 1.33 -10.84
C PRO A 94 9.92 0.47 -11.53
N VAL A 95 11.21 0.80 -11.37
CA VAL A 95 12.31 0.04 -11.95
C VAL A 95 12.46 -1.29 -11.22
N ILE A 96 12.42 -1.29 -9.88
CA ILE A 96 12.49 -2.51 -9.09
C ILE A 96 11.26 -3.38 -9.35
N ASN A 97 10.06 -2.79 -9.43
CA ASN A 97 8.84 -3.54 -9.69
C ASN A 97 8.85 -4.19 -11.08
N GLU A 98 9.26 -3.46 -12.12
CA GLU A 98 9.42 -4.01 -13.47
C GLU A 98 10.48 -5.13 -13.51
N GLN A 99 11.60 -4.96 -12.80
CA GLN A 99 12.63 -6.00 -12.72
C GLN A 99 12.10 -7.28 -12.05
N ILE A 100 11.31 -7.15 -10.98
CA ILE A 100 10.66 -8.29 -10.33
C ILE A 100 9.70 -8.98 -11.29
N HIS A 101 8.85 -8.21 -11.99
CA HIS A 101 7.92 -8.76 -12.98
C HIS A 101 8.64 -9.51 -14.10
N GLN A 102 9.72 -8.94 -14.65
CA GLN A 102 10.53 -9.58 -15.68
C GLN A 102 11.16 -10.88 -15.19
N ASN A 103 11.72 -10.87 -13.97
CA ASN A 103 12.30 -12.08 -13.36
C ASN A 103 11.24 -13.18 -13.17
N LEU A 104 10.06 -12.82 -12.69
CA LEU A 104 8.94 -13.75 -12.53
C LEU A 104 8.48 -14.32 -13.88
N GLN A 105 8.34 -13.48 -14.90
CA GLN A 105 8.00 -13.91 -16.25
C GLN A 105 9.04 -14.88 -16.82
N GLN A 106 10.33 -14.59 -16.63
CA GLN A 106 11.40 -15.50 -17.04
C GLN A 106 11.33 -16.84 -16.30
N LEU A 107 11.08 -16.83 -14.99
CA LEU A 107 10.93 -18.05 -14.19
C LEU A 107 9.73 -18.88 -14.65
N PHE A 108 8.57 -18.26 -14.86
CA PHE A 108 7.39 -18.95 -15.38
C PHE A 108 7.60 -19.47 -16.80
N THR A 109 8.27 -18.69 -17.66
CA THR A 109 8.59 -19.12 -19.04
C THR A 109 9.49 -20.35 -19.02
N LYS A 110 10.57 -20.35 -18.21
CA LYS A 110 11.43 -21.52 -18.03
C LYS A 110 10.66 -22.71 -17.47
N GLY A 111 9.81 -22.50 -16.46
CA GLY A 111 8.96 -23.53 -15.88
C GLY A 111 7.98 -24.15 -16.89
N ASN A 112 7.37 -23.31 -17.74
CA ASN A 112 6.46 -23.74 -18.79
C ASN A 112 7.20 -24.53 -19.87
N GLN A 113 8.38 -24.08 -20.32
CA GLN A 113 9.22 -24.82 -21.26
C GLN A 113 9.58 -26.22 -20.72
N ILE A 114 9.95 -26.32 -19.44
CA ILE A 114 10.21 -27.62 -18.80
C ILE A 114 8.95 -28.50 -18.84
N ARG A 115 7.78 -27.93 -18.52
CA ARG A 115 6.50 -28.66 -18.53
C ARG A 115 6.10 -29.12 -19.94
N GLU A 116 6.30 -28.28 -20.95
CA GLU A 116 6.05 -28.59 -22.36
C GLU A 116 6.95 -29.72 -22.85
N ASN A 117 8.25 -29.64 -22.56
CA ASN A 117 9.24 -30.68 -22.90
C ASN A 117 8.91 -32.03 -22.25
N LEU A 118 8.44 -31.98 -21.00
CA LEU A 118 8.00 -33.14 -20.24
C LEU A 118 6.73 -33.78 -20.83
N GLY A 119 5.89 -32.99 -21.48
CA GLY A 119 4.60 -33.40 -22.02
C GLY A 119 3.51 -33.57 -20.94
N ASN A 120 2.30 -33.87 -21.41
CA ASN A 120 1.13 -33.97 -20.54
C ASN A 120 1.29 -35.08 -19.48
N PHE A 121 0.87 -34.76 -18.26
CA PHE A 121 0.79 -35.72 -17.17
C PHE A 121 -0.54 -35.53 -16.43
N PRO A 122 -1.33 -36.59 -16.18
CA PRO A 122 -1.12 -38.00 -16.55
C PRO A 122 -1.07 -38.21 -18.08
N PHE A 123 -0.28 -39.18 -18.54
CA PHE A 123 -0.11 -39.44 -19.99
C PHE A 123 -1.18 -40.41 -20.54
N VAL A 124 -1.91 -41.09 -19.66
CA VAL A 124 -3.15 -41.81 -19.97
C VAL A 124 -4.21 -41.52 -18.92
N LYS A 125 -5.48 -41.79 -19.26
CA LYS A 125 -6.60 -41.64 -18.32
C LYS A 125 -6.34 -42.45 -17.05
N THR A 126 -6.66 -41.86 -15.90
CA THR A 126 -6.45 -42.48 -14.57
C THR A 126 -7.30 -43.73 -14.35
N SER A 127 -8.38 -43.90 -15.13
CA SER A 127 -9.16 -45.13 -15.20
C SER A 127 -8.39 -46.32 -15.79
N VAL A 128 -7.39 -46.06 -16.64
CA VAL A 128 -6.55 -47.08 -17.27
C VAL A 128 -5.38 -47.45 -16.37
N LEU A 129 -4.61 -46.45 -15.94
CA LEU A 129 -3.51 -46.60 -14.98
C LEU A 129 -3.63 -45.53 -13.90
N SER A 130 -3.47 -45.91 -12.63
CA SER A 130 -3.49 -44.92 -11.54
C SER A 130 -2.33 -43.94 -11.66
N THR A 131 -2.49 -42.73 -11.11
CA THR A 131 -1.45 -41.70 -11.11
C THR A 131 -0.14 -42.21 -10.51
N ALA A 132 -0.20 -42.99 -9.42
CA ALA A 132 0.98 -43.57 -8.78
C ALA A 132 1.74 -44.52 -9.73
N THR A 133 1.03 -45.40 -10.45
CA THR A 133 1.64 -46.29 -11.43
C THR A 133 2.23 -45.52 -12.61
N GLN A 134 1.53 -44.48 -13.08
CA GLN A 134 2.03 -43.61 -14.16
C GLN A 134 3.29 -42.84 -13.74
N THR A 135 3.33 -42.30 -12.52
CA THR A 135 4.53 -41.65 -11.94
C THR A 135 5.71 -42.62 -11.91
N TYR A 136 5.50 -43.82 -11.36
CA TYR A 136 6.53 -44.85 -11.30
C TYR A 136 7.05 -45.22 -12.70
N LEU A 137 6.14 -45.52 -13.63
CA LEU A 137 6.50 -45.93 -14.99
C LEU A 137 7.28 -44.84 -15.72
N ARG A 138 6.98 -43.56 -15.48
CA ARG A 138 7.68 -42.43 -16.08
C ARG A 138 9.09 -42.27 -15.53
N GLN A 139 9.27 -42.44 -14.22
CA GLN A 139 10.52 -42.21 -13.51
C GLN A 139 11.47 -43.42 -13.52
N ALA A 140 10.95 -44.63 -13.74
CA ALA A 140 11.74 -45.84 -13.62
C ALA A 140 12.97 -45.81 -14.58
N PRO A 141 14.20 -46.04 -14.09
CA PRO A 141 15.37 -46.20 -14.94
C PRO A 141 15.23 -47.34 -15.95
N GLU A 142 16.07 -47.34 -17.00
CA GLU A 142 16.01 -48.36 -18.05
C GLU A 142 16.11 -49.80 -17.54
N PRO A 143 17.01 -50.15 -16.59
CA PRO A 143 17.08 -51.50 -16.04
C PRO A 143 15.78 -51.94 -15.36
N GLN A 144 15.13 -51.03 -14.64
CA GLN A 144 13.87 -51.30 -13.94
C GLN A 144 12.71 -51.50 -14.92
N TRP A 145 12.70 -50.75 -16.03
CA TRP A 145 11.72 -50.94 -17.09
C TRP A 145 11.88 -52.28 -17.80
N GLN A 146 13.11 -52.70 -18.07
CA GLN A 146 13.38 -54.03 -18.61
C GLN A 146 12.93 -55.15 -17.65
N GLN A 147 13.00 -54.92 -16.33
CA GLN A 147 12.42 -55.84 -15.35
C GLN A 147 10.89 -55.87 -15.42
N VAL A 148 10.23 -54.71 -15.55
CA VAL A 148 8.77 -54.62 -15.73
C VAL A 148 8.34 -55.36 -17.01
N LEU A 149 9.04 -55.15 -18.13
CA LEU A 149 8.76 -55.84 -19.40
C LEU A 149 8.91 -57.35 -19.28
N ARG A 150 9.98 -57.84 -18.65
CA ARG A 150 10.16 -59.27 -18.34
C ARG A 150 9.05 -59.81 -17.46
N GLY A 151 8.57 -58.99 -16.52
CA GLY A 151 7.41 -59.28 -15.68
C GLY A 151 6.10 -59.39 -16.45
N LEU A 152 5.96 -58.89 -17.68
CA LEU A 152 4.69 -58.97 -18.41
C LEU A 152 4.37 -60.38 -18.95
N ASN A 153 5.36 -61.26 -19.06
CA ASN A 153 5.13 -62.65 -19.44
C ASN A 153 4.27 -63.35 -18.38
N LYS A 154 3.29 -64.17 -18.82
CA LYS A 154 2.28 -64.80 -17.93
C LYS A 154 2.90 -65.68 -16.85
N ASN A 155 4.06 -66.28 -17.15
CA ASN A 155 4.75 -67.23 -16.25
C ASN A 155 5.85 -66.57 -15.39
N SER A 156 6.00 -65.24 -15.44
CA SER A 156 7.05 -64.56 -14.69
C SER A 156 6.69 -64.42 -13.22
N ASN A 157 7.52 -64.99 -12.34
CA ASN A 157 7.47 -64.76 -10.91
C ASN A 157 7.86 -63.31 -10.57
N LEU A 158 7.03 -62.66 -9.75
CA LEU A 158 7.20 -61.27 -9.34
C LEU A 158 8.00 -61.11 -8.03
N THR A 159 8.53 -62.22 -7.51
CA THR A 159 9.15 -62.33 -6.17
C THR A 159 10.44 -61.53 -5.99
N GLY A 160 11.07 -61.07 -7.08
CA GLY A 160 12.25 -60.18 -7.04
C GLY A 160 11.97 -58.70 -7.38
N LEU A 161 10.69 -58.33 -7.56
CA LEU A 161 10.29 -56.97 -7.91
C LEU A 161 9.87 -56.19 -6.66
N ASN A 162 10.17 -54.90 -6.61
CA ASN A 162 9.66 -54.02 -5.57
C ASN A 162 8.14 -53.81 -5.68
N SER A 163 7.50 -53.31 -4.63
CA SER A 163 6.05 -53.13 -4.59
C SER A 163 5.50 -52.30 -5.75
N ALA A 164 6.20 -51.23 -6.16
CA ALA A 164 5.81 -50.37 -7.28
C ALA A 164 5.90 -51.09 -8.64
N GLN A 165 6.95 -51.89 -8.85
CA GLN A 165 7.14 -52.74 -10.02
C GLN A 165 6.05 -53.81 -10.11
N GLN A 166 5.78 -54.51 -9.01
CA GLN A 166 4.73 -55.52 -8.94
C GLN A 166 3.37 -54.92 -9.29
N LEU A 167 3.05 -53.74 -8.72
CA LEU A 167 1.81 -53.02 -9.02
C LEU A 167 1.73 -52.63 -10.50
N ALA A 168 2.81 -52.09 -11.06
CA ALA A 168 2.86 -51.72 -12.47
C ALA A 168 2.65 -52.93 -13.40
N VAL A 169 3.35 -54.04 -13.14
CA VAL A 169 3.18 -55.29 -13.88
C VAL A 169 1.76 -55.82 -13.76
N LYS A 170 1.18 -55.84 -12.55
CA LYS A 170 -0.20 -56.30 -12.33
C LYS A 170 -1.19 -55.45 -13.14
N LYS A 171 -1.09 -54.12 -13.07
CA LYS A 171 -1.96 -53.20 -13.81
C LYS A 171 -1.83 -53.37 -15.33
N LEU A 172 -0.61 -53.51 -15.84
CA LEU A 172 -0.36 -53.73 -17.27
C LEU A 172 -0.88 -55.10 -17.76
N ARG A 173 -0.74 -56.16 -16.95
CA ARG A 173 -1.30 -57.49 -17.24
C ARG A 173 -2.83 -57.44 -17.29
N THR A 174 -3.47 -56.83 -16.30
CA THR A 174 -4.94 -56.66 -16.28
C THR A 174 -5.41 -55.88 -17.50
N TYR A 175 -4.72 -54.79 -17.87
CA TYR A 175 -5.09 -54.02 -19.06
C TYR A 175 -4.97 -54.86 -20.34
N ARG A 176 -3.92 -55.68 -20.48
CA ARG A 176 -3.76 -56.61 -21.61
C ARG A 176 -4.86 -57.67 -21.68
N GLU A 177 -5.34 -58.14 -20.54
CA GLU A 177 -6.41 -59.16 -20.48
C GLU A 177 -7.78 -58.59 -20.84
N SER A 178 -8.04 -57.33 -20.52
CA SER A 178 -9.32 -56.67 -20.80
C SER A 178 -9.38 -55.90 -22.13
N ASN A 179 -8.27 -55.78 -22.87
CA ASN A 179 -8.19 -54.98 -24.10
C ASN A 179 -7.52 -55.75 -25.24
N SER A 180 -7.66 -55.24 -26.46
CA SER A 180 -7.04 -55.85 -27.64
C SER A 180 -5.50 -55.73 -27.61
N SER A 181 -4.82 -56.62 -28.34
CA SER A 181 -3.36 -56.58 -28.52
C SER A 181 -2.88 -55.24 -29.07
N GLN A 182 -3.63 -54.64 -30.01
CA GLN A 182 -3.33 -53.33 -30.57
C GLN A 182 -3.42 -52.21 -29.53
N ALA A 183 -4.48 -52.20 -28.69
CA ALA A 183 -4.62 -51.20 -27.63
C ALA A 183 -3.48 -51.30 -26.61
N PHE A 184 -3.07 -52.52 -26.27
CA PHE A 184 -1.92 -52.76 -25.40
C PHE A 184 -0.59 -52.27 -25.99
N ALA A 185 -0.35 -52.53 -27.28
CA ALA A 185 0.83 -52.02 -27.97
C ALA A 185 0.89 -50.48 -27.99
N GLN A 186 -0.27 -49.83 -28.21
CA GLN A 186 -0.35 -48.36 -28.13
C GLN A 186 -0.06 -47.85 -26.72
N LEU A 187 -0.58 -48.50 -25.68
CA LEU A 187 -0.27 -48.13 -24.30
C LEU A 187 1.24 -48.21 -24.01
N LEU A 188 1.90 -49.30 -24.42
CA LEU A 188 3.35 -49.44 -24.25
C LEU A 188 4.13 -48.36 -25.00
N LYS A 189 3.70 -47.99 -26.21
CA LYS A 189 4.30 -46.89 -26.97
C LYS A 189 4.18 -45.56 -26.24
N VAL A 190 3.00 -45.23 -25.71
CA VAL A 190 2.77 -44.00 -24.94
C VAL A 190 3.63 -43.98 -23.67
N ILE A 191 3.73 -45.11 -22.95
CA ILE A 191 4.61 -45.22 -21.77
C ILE A 191 6.07 -44.99 -22.15
N ALA A 192 6.55 -45.62 -23.24
CA ALA A 192 7.92 -45.45 -23.71
C ALA A 192 8.23 -44.00 -24.09
N GLN A 193 7.31 -43.33 -24.78
CA GLN A 193 7.44 -41.91 -25.12
C GLN A 193 7.48 -41.01 -23.89
N ALA A 194 6.60 -41.25 -22.90
CA ALA A 194 6.57 -40.49 -21.66
C ALA A 194 7.88 -40.62 -20.86
N ARG A 195 8.46 -41.83 -20.81
CA ARG A 195 9.76 -42.12 -20.20
C ARG A 195 10.90 -41.41 -20.92
N GLN A 196 10.93 -41.47 -22.24
CA GLN A 196 11.96 -40.83 -23.04
C GLN A 196 11.96 -39.30 -22.81
N ARG A 197 10.78 -38.66 -22.89
CA ARG A 197 10.63 -37.22 -22.63
C ARG A 197 11.09 -36.84 -21.23
N TYR A 198 10.76 -37.66 -20.22
CA TYR A 198 11.22 -37.46 -18.85
C TYR A 198 12.75 -37.48 -18.75
N ASN A 199 13.39 -38.50 -19.32
CA ASN A 199 14.84 -38.64 -19.28
C ASN A 199 15.57 -37.53 -20.07
N ILE A 200 15.05 -37.13 -21.23
CA ILE A 200 15.61 -36.00 -22.00
C ILE A 200 15.49 -34.70 -21.20
N SER A 201 14.32 -34.43 -20.63
CA SER A 201 14.08 -33.24 -19.82
C SER A 201 14.96 -33.21 -18.58
N LEU A 202 15.15 -34.36 -17.91
CA LEU A 202 16.01 -34.47 -16.73
C LEU A 202 17.48 -34.18 -17.07
N LYS A 203 17.96 -34.63 -18.23
CA LYS A 203 19.29 -34.28 -18.75
C LYS A 203 19.40 -32.78 -19.04
N ALA A 204 18.41 -32.20 -19.73
CA ALA A 204 18.37 -30.77 -20.01
C ALA A 204 18.38 -29.92 -18.73
N LEU A 205 17.58 -30.31 -17.73
CA LEU A 205 17.54 -29.69 -16.40
C LEU A 205 18.91 -29.74 -15.71
N SER A 206 19.58 -30.89 -15.75
CA SER A 206 20.92 -31.05 -15.15
C SER A 206 22.00 -30.21 -15.86
N ALA A 207 21.81 -29.92 -17.15
CA ALA A 207 22.68 -29.00 -17.89
C ALA A 207 22.39 -27.54 -17.51
N MET A 208 21.11 -27.16 -17.43
CA MET A 208 20.69 -25.80 -17.05
C MET A 208 21.09 -25.43 -15.61
N SER A 209 21.08 -26.38 -14.67
CA SER A 209 21.51 -26.12 -13.29
C SER A 209 23.00 -25.82 -13.17
N LYS A 210 23.84 -26.41 -14.04
CA LYS A 210 25.29 -26.13 -14.05
C LYS A 210 25.59 -24.70 -14.49
N ASP A 211 24.80 -24.15 -15.41
CA ASP A 211 24.94 -22.76 -15.89
C ASP A 211 24.44 -21.73 -14.86
N ASN A 212 23.32 -22.02 -14.19
CA ASN A 212 22.64 -21.03 -13.36
C ASN A 212 23.31 -20.80 -11.99
N THR A 213 24.25 -21.66 -11.58
CA THR A 213 24.98 -21.53 -10.30
C THR A 213 26.02 -20.39 -10.34
N GLN A 214 26.42 -19.92 -11.53
CA GLN A 214 27.34 -18.78 -11.68
C GLN A 214 26.62 -17.42 -11.71
N SER A 215 25.33 -17.37 -12.07
CA SER A 215 24.56 -16.13 -12.21
C SER A 215 23.97 -15.62 -10.88
N VAL A 216 23.51 -16.53 -10.01
CA VAL A 216 22.81 -16.12 -8.77
C VAL A 216 23.78 -15.59 -7.69
N CYS A 217 25.02 -16.10 -7.61
CA CYS A 217 26.00 -15.63 -6.63
C CYS A 217 26.65 -14.29 -7.00
N THR A 218 26.60 -13.84 -8.25
CA THR A 218 27.28 -12.62 -8.70
C THR A 218 26.38 -11.38 -8.70
N ALA A 219 25.07 -11.53 -8.61
CA ALA A 219 24.14 -10.40 -8.51
C ALA A 219 24.07 -9.79 -7.10
N ASN A 220 24.28 -10.58 -6.03
CA ASN A 220 24.20 -10.09 -4.65
C ASN A 220 25.46 -9.34 -4.17
N ALA A 221 26.59 -9.48 -4.89
CA ALA A 221 27.85 -8.85 -4.52
C ALA A 221 28.04 -7.42 -5.09
N ARG A 222 27.20 -6.99 -6.03
CA ARG A 222 27.35 -5.67 -6.69
C ARG A 222 26.48 -4.55 -6.09
N GLY A 223 25.59 -4.88 -5.14
CA GLY A 223 24.71 -3.93 -4.45
C GLY A 223 25.26 -3.33 -3.16
N ILE A 224 26.44 -3.74 -2.69
CA ILE A 224 27.01 -3.32 -1.39
C ILE A 224 28.36 -2.60 -1.57
N SER A 225 28.56 -1.87 -2.67
CA SER A 225 29.79 -1.08 -2.91
C SER A 225 29.52 0.41 -3.20
N HIS A 226 28.30 0.89 -2.93
CA HIS A 226 27.99 2.32 -2.96
C HIS A 226 27.09 2.68 -1.77
N GLN A 227 27.66 2.63 -0.57
CA GLN A 227 27.35 3.54 0.53
C GLN A 227 28.65 3.88 1.25
#